data_AF-A0A3P7LEZ4-F1
#
_entry.id   AF-A0A3P7LEZ4-F1
#
_cell.length_a   1.000
_cell.length_b   1.000
_cell.length_c   1.000
_cell.angle_alpha   90.00
_cell.angle_beta   90.00
_cell.angle_gamma   90.00
#
_symmetry.space_group_name_H-M   'P 1'
#
loop_
_entity.id
_entity.type
_entity.pdbx_description
1 polymer ?
#
loop_
_entity_poly.entity_id
_entity_poly.type
_entity_poly.pdbx_seq_one_letter_code
_entity_poly.pdbx_strand_id
1 'polypeptide(L)'
;MSDNSGPQGSMEKSGAVPPEGAIGVNDQTVWVEAVDAVVGNHVRIMYKNAKAIGSGSFGMVFVALLNGEQEVAIKKVLQDKRYKNRELQILRELRHPNIVSLLYFFYSVANSKPKETYLNLVQEYIPQTLSRVIKHYGYLRQLIPLFYLYSFQLIRGLAYVHNRNICHRDIKPQNLLVNPETGVLKICDFGR
;
A
#
# COMPACT_ATOMS: atom_id res chain seq x y z
N MET A 1 -34.87 16.67 56.25
CA MET A 1 -35.40 16.43 54.90
C MET A 1 -34.34 16.87 53.93
N SER A 2 -33.80 15.88 53.24
CA SER A 2 -32.75 15.95 52.23
C SER A 2 -33.16 16.83 51.06
N ASP A 3 -32.23 17.61 50.48
CA ASP A 3 -31.78 17.29 49.13
C ASP A 3 -30.56 18.10 48.71
N ASN A 4 -29.68 17.38 48.03
CA ASN A 4 -28.34 17.70 47.58
C ASN A 4 -28.39 17.70 46.04
N SER A 5 -28.02 18.78 45.37
CA SER A 5 -27.84 18.76 43.91
C SER A 5 -26.62 19.60 43.50
N GLY A 6 -25.53 18.88 43.24
CA GLY A 6 -24.32 19.37 42.60
C GLY A 6 -24.49 19.58 41.09
N PRO A 7 -23.46 20.12 40.42
CA PRO A 7 -23.55 20.58 39.03
C PRO A 7 -23.44 19.42 38.04
N GLN A 8 -24.36 19.36 37.06
CA GLN A 8 -24.29 18.43 35.95
C GLN A 8 -23.34 18.96 34.86
N GLY A 9 -22.18 18.30 34.73
CA GLY A 9 -21.35 18.37 33.53
C GLY A 9 -21.95 17.51 32.41
N SER A 10 -22.20 18.11 31.25
CA SER A 10 -22.64 17.39 30.06
C SER A 10 -21.43 16.84 29.31
N MET A 11 -21.29 15.52 29.31
CA MET A 11 -20.37 14.75 28.46
C MET A 11 -20.70 14.96 26.98
N GLU A 12 -19.67 15.29 26.20
CA GLU A 12 -19.68 15.25 24.73
C GLU A 12 -20.01 13.83 24.25
N LYS A 13 -21.08 13.71 23.47
CA LYS A 13 -21.45 12.46 22.80
C LYS A 13 -20.54 12.24 21.60
N SER A 14 -19.91 11.08 21.59
CA SER A 14 -19.19 10.44 20.49
C SER A 14 -19.85 10.65 19.12
N GLY A 15 -19.10 11.22 18.18
CA GLY A 15 -19.52 11.41 16.80
C GLY A 15 -19.78 10.08 16.08
N ALA A 16 -20.97 9.96 15.50
CA ALA A 16 -21.35 8.85 14.63
C ALA A 16 -20.55 8.90 13.31
N VAL A 17 -20.15 7.72 12.82
CA VAL A 17 -19.52 7.55 11.50
C VAL A 17 -20.63 7.60 10.44
N PRO A 18 -20.55 8.46 9.41
CA PRO A 18 -21.58 8.51 8.38
C PRO A 18 -21.44 7.34 7.40
N PRO A 19 -22.55 6.84 6.82
CA PRO A 19 -22.52 5.80 5.81
C PRO A 19 -22.34 6.44 4.44
N GLU A 20 -21.42 5.94 3.61
CA GLU A 20 -21.41 6.32 2.19
C GLU A 20 -21.26 5.11 1.26
N GLY A 21 -22.24 5.04 0.36
CA GLY A 21 -22.23 4.28 -0.87
C GLY A 21 -22.77 5.19 -1.97
N ALA A 22 -21.86 5.77 -2.74
CA ALA A 22 -22.05 6.24 -4.12
C ALA A 22 -20.66 6.59 -4.67
N ILE A 23 -20.16 5.79 -5.60
CA ILE A 23 -18.83 5.94 -6.19
C ILE A 23 -18.93 7.07 -7.23
N GLY A 24 -18.52 8.26 -6.85
CA GLY A 24 -18.36 9.43 -7.69
C GLY A 24 -17.21 10.28 -7.14
N VAL A 25 -16.37 10.80 -8.03
CA VAL A 25 -15.21 11.68 -7.80
C VAL A 25 -15.32 12.46 -6.48
N ASN A 26 -14.54 12.10 -5.45
CA ASN A 26 -14.52 12.89 -4.23
C ASN A 26 -13.15 12.87 -3.56
N ASP A 27 -12.68 14.07 -3.24
CA ASP A 27 -11.50 14.46 -2.45
C ASP A 27 -11.67 14.03 -0.97
N GLN A 28 -12.22 12.83 -0.76
CA GLN A 28 -12.62 12.33 0.54
C GLN A 28 -11.39 11.96 1.35
N THR A 29 -11.29 12.63 2.48
CA THR A 29 -10.30 12.37 3.49
C THR A 29 -10.72 11.16 4.32
N VAL A 30 -9.88 10.14 4.36
CA VAL A 30 -10.13 8.91 5.12
C VAL A 30 -9.12 8.83 6.26
N TRP A 31 -9.64 8.64 7.48
CA TRP A 31 -8.84 8.39 8.68
C TRP A 31 -8.93 6.92 9.06
N VAL A 32 -7.78 6.31 9.35
CA VAL A 32 -7.72 4.90 9.77
C VAL A 32 -6.73 4.70 10.91
N GLU A 33 -7.03 3.76 11.79
CA GLU A 33 -6.07 3.18 12.72
C GLU A 33 -5.21 2.15 11.98
N ALA A 34 -3.92 2.43 11.87
CA ALA A 34 -2.95 1.60 11.18
C ALA A 34 -1.84 1.15 12.12
N VAL A 35 -1.01 0.24 11.63
CA VAL A 35 0.22 -0.20 12.30
C VAL A 35 1.39 0.29 11.47
N ASP A 36 2.32 1.00 12.11
CA ASP A 36 3.61 1.36 11.52
C ASP A 36 4.41 0.09 11.22
N ALA A 37 4.81 -0.09 9.97
CA ALA A 37 5.44 -1.34 9.54
C ALA A 37 6.90 -1.47 10.00
N VAL A 38 7.52 -0.39 10.48
CA VAL A 38 8.90 -0.36 11.02
C VAL A 38 8.86 -0.55 12.54
N VAL A 39 8.13 0.28 13.25
CA VAL A 39 8.12 0.32 14.72
C VAL A 39 7.11 -0.68 15.30
N GLY A 40 6.04 -0.99 14.57
CA GLY A 40 5.00 -1.92 15.01
C GLY A 40 3.93 -1.31 15.91
N ASN A 41 3.99 0.00 16.17
CA ASN A 41 3.01 0.70 17.00
C ASN A 41 1.74 1.04 16.21
N HIS A 42 0.63 1.10 16.94
CA HIS A 42 -0.62 1.63 16.41
C HIS A 42 -0.51 3.15 16.23
N VAL A 43 -0.94 3.64 15.07
CA VAL A 43 -0.89 5.05 14.70
C VAL A 43 -2.09 5.40 13.83
N ARG A 44 -2.66 6.58 14.07
CA ARG A 44 -3.73 7.13 13.25
C ARG A 44 -3.14 7.83 12.03
N ILE A 45 -3.53 7.40 10.83
CA ILE A 45 -3.08 7.99 9.57
C ILE A 45 -4.27 8.53 8.76
N MET A 46 -3.98 9.47 7.87
CA MET A 46 -4.95 10.06 6.96
C MET A 46 -4.52 9.83 5.52
N TYR A 47 -5.43 9.50 4.62
CA TYR A 47 -5.16 9.56 3.18
C TYR A 47 -6.34 10.17 2.41
N LYS A 48 -6.05 10.81 1.27
CA LYS A 48 -7.06 11.40 0.38
C LYS A 48 -6.80 11.04 -1.09
N ASN A 49 -7.75 11.35 -1.96
CA ASN A 49 -7.63 11.16 -3.42
C ASN A 49 -7.27 9.74 -3.86
N ALA A 50 -7.83 8.73 -3.19
CA ALA A 50 -7.58 7.35 -3.53
C ALA A 50 -8.15 6.99 -4.92
N LYS A 51 -7.27 6.76 -5.90
CA LYS A 51 -7.62 6.39 -7.28
C LYS A 51 -7.12 4.99 -7.60
N ALA A 52 -8.01 4.14 -8.10
CA ALA A 52 -7.63 2.79 -8.55
C ALA A 52 -6.66 2.87 -9.75
N ILE A 53 -5.53 2.18 -9.66
CA ILE A 53 -4.50 2.14 -10.72
C ILE A 53 -4.25 0.73 -11.28
N GLY A 54 -4.79 -0.29 -10.62
CA GLY A 54 -4.68 -1.67 -11.06
C GLY A 54 -5.62 -2.60 -10.30
N SER A 55 -6.13 -3.59 -11.03
CA SER A 55 -6.80 -4.76 -10.48
C SER A 55 -5.98 -5.99 -10.88
N GLY A 56 -5.67 -6.84 -9.92
CA GLY A 56 -4.97 -8.10 -10.15
C GLY A 56 -5.70 -9.25 -9.45
N SER A 57 -5.21 -10.47 -9.67
CA SER A 57 -5.75 -11.68 -9.02
C SER A 57 -5.75 -11.62 -7.49
N PHE A 58 -4.94 -10.74 -6.90
CA PHE A 58 -4.73 -10.64 -5.45
C PHE A 58 -5.43 -9.44 -4.81
N GLY A 59 -6.07 -8.55 -5.58
CA GLY A 59 -6.77 -7.39 -5.04
C GLY A 59 -6.70 -6.13 -5.91
N MET A 60 -7.09 -5.01 -5.31
CA MET A 60 -7.07 -3.69 -5.94
C MET A 60 -5.90 -2.85 -5.41
N VAL A 61 -5.28 -2.07 -6.29
CA VAL A 61 -4.24 -1.12 -5.93
C VAL A 61 -4.74 0.29 -6.20
N PHE A 62 -4.61 1.14 -5.18
CA PHE A 62 -4.95 2.56 -5.25
C PHE A 62 -3.68 3.39 -5.11
N VAL A 63 -3.62 4.52 -5.80
CA VAL A 63 -2.70 5.62 -5.42
C VAL A 63 -3.49 6.59 -4.57
N ALA A 64 -2.91 7.05 -3.48
CA ALA A 64 -3.51 8.01 -2.57
C ALA A 64 -2.45 8.98 -2.04
N LEU A 65 -2.89 10.12 -1.50
CA LEU A 65 -2.03 11.10 -0.87
C LEU A 65 -2.11 10.93 0.66
N LEU A 66 -1.06 10.36 1.25
CA LEU A 66 -0.90 10.11 2.67
C LEU A 66 -0.55 11.42 3.40
N ASN A 67 -1.29 11.70 4.47
CA ASN A 67 -1.18 12.90 5.31
C ASN A 67 -1.18 14.22 4.54
N GLY A 68 -1.70 14.21 3.29
CA GLY A 68 -1.74 15.39 2.44
C GLY A 68 -0.45 15.71 1.68
N GLU A 69 0.62 14.94 1.86
CA GLU A 69 1.97 15.30 1.39
C GLU A 69 2.63 14.23 0.53
N GLN A 70 2.45 12.95 0.86
CA GLN A 70 3.19 11.85 0.24
C GLN A 70 2.29 10.95 -0.61
N GLU A 71 2.61 10.78 -1.90
CA GLU A 71 1.95 9.75 -2.71
C GLU A 71 2.34 8.35 -2.24
N VAL A 72 1.34 7.49 -2.05
CA VAL A 72 1.48 6.10 -1.61
C VAL A 72 0.64 5.16 -2.46
N ALA A 73 1.07 3.91 -2.55
CA ALA A 73 0.27 2.82 -3.11
C ALA A 73 -0.43 2.06 -1.97
N ILE A 74 -1.75 1.92 -2.03
CA ILE A 74 -2.53 1.12 -1.10
C ILE A 74 -3.00 -0.14 -1.81
N LYS A 75 -2.39 -1.29 -1.49
CA LYS A 75 -2.81 -2.60 -1.99
C LYS A 75 -3.85 -3.19 -1.04
N LYS A 76 -5.10 -3.24 -1.48
CA LYS A 76 -6.24 -3.79 -0.74
C LYS A 76 -6.52 -5.22 -1.19
N VAL A 77 -6.35 -6.17 -0.28
CA VAL A 77 -6.50 -7.61 -0.54
C VAL A 77 -7.54 -8.21 0.41
N LEU A 78 -8.30 -9.20 -0.05
CA LEU A 78 -9.23 -9.93 0.83
C LEU A 78 -8.41 -10.76 1.83
N GLN A 79 -8.72 -10.62 3.11
CA GLN A 79 -8.05 -11.34 4.19
C GLN A 79 -8.89 -12.54 4.65
N ASP A 80 -8.40 -13.75 4.40
CA ASP A 80 -8.92 -14.93 5.10
C ASP A 80 -8.43 -14.90 6.56
N LYS A 81 -9.37 -14.87 7.51
CA LYS A 81 -9.06 -14.79 8.95
C LYS A 81 -8.30 -16.01 9.48
N ARG A 82 -8.31 -17.12 8.75
CA ARG A 82 -7.64 -18.38 9.15
C ARG A 82 -6.15 -18.39 8.86
N TYR A 83 -5.67 -17.50 7.98
CA TYR A 83 -4.30 -17.54 7.48
C TYR A 83 -3.61 -16.20 7.65
N LYS A 84 -2.32 -16.22 7.98
CA LYS A 84 -1.48 -15.01 7.93
C LYS A 84 -1.22 -14.66 6.46
N ASN A 85 -1.19 -13.36 6.15
CA ASN A 85 -0.83 -12.90 4.83
C ASN A 85 0.70 -12.93 4.68
N ARG A 86 1.20 -13.80 3.78
CA ARG A 86 2.64 -13.99 3.55
C ARG A 86 3.34 -12.73 3.06
N GLU A 87 2.69 -11.93 2.22
CA GLU A 87 3.26 -10.68 1.71
C GLU A 87 3.51 -9.68 2.84
N LEU A 88 2.54 -9.53 3.74
CA LEU A 88 2.69 -8.70 4.94
C LEU A 88 3.87 -9.18 5.80
N GLN A 89 3.96 -10.49 6.05
CA GLN A 89 5.04 -11.05 6.86
C GLN A 89 6.41 -10.75 6.24
N ILE A 90 6.56 -10.97 4.94
CA ILE A 90 7.81 -10.71 4.22
C ILE A 90 8.14 -9.22 4.24
N LEU A 91 7.23 -8.34 3.82
CA LEU A 91 7.52 -6.92 3.65
C LEU A 91 7.83 -6.18 4.95
N ARG A 92 7.40 -6.71 6.11
CA ARG A 92 7.80 -6.18 7.42
C ARG A 92 9.30 -6.35 7.69
N GLU A 93 9.93 -7.36 7.11
CA GLU A 93 11.34 -7.70 7.34
C GLU A 93 12.29 -7.12 6.28
N LEU A 94 11.75 -6.55 5.19
CA LEU A 94 12.56 -6.04 4.07
C LEU A 94 12.80 -4.53 4.16
N ARG A 95 14.07 -4.12 4.12
CA ARG A 95 14.51 -2.73 4.04
C ARG A 95 15.69 -2.65 3.07
N HIS A 96 15.42 -2.26 1.82
CA HIS A 96 16.45 -2.16 0.78
C HIS A 96 16.03 -1.18 -0.32
N PRO A 97 16.95 -0.37 -0.89
CA PRO A 97 16.61 0.63 -1.91
C PRO A 97 15.91 0.06 -3.15
N ASN A 98 16.17 -1.20 -3.50
CA ASN A 98 15.56 -1.88 -4.67
C ASN A 98 14.41 -2.82 -4.34
N ILE A 99 13.84 -2.72 -3.13
CA ILE A 99 12.60 -3.40 -2.73
C ILE A 99 11.58 -2.34 -2.35
N VAL A 100 10.31 -2.56 -2.64
CA VAL A 100 9.23 -1.67 -2.21
C VAL A 100 9.11 -1.68 -0.68
N SER A 101 9.03 -0.50 -0.08
CA SER A 101 8.90 -0.32 1.36
C SER A 101 7.43 -0.39 1.74
N LEU A 102 7.13 -1.22 2.75
CA LEU A 102 5.87 -1.15 3.47
C LEU A 102 6.00 -0.07 4.56
N LEU A 103 5.11 0.93 4.51
CA LEU A 103 5.06 2.05 5.45
C LEU A 103 4.10 1.72 6.60
N TYR A 104 2.88 1.31 6.26
CA TYR A 104 1.83 0.98 7.20
C TYR A 104 1.00 -0.20 6.71
N PHE A 105 0.26 -0.82 7.61
CA PHE A 105 -0.82 -1.72 7.23
C PHE A 105 -2.01 -1.58 8.16
N PHE A 106 -3.21 -1.85 7.64
CA PHE A 106 -4.44 -1.80 8.43
C PHE A 106 -5.50 -2.74 7.87
N TYR A 107 -6.44 -3.13 8.72
CA TYR A 107 -7.58 -3.94 8.33
C TYR A 107 -8.81 -3.05 8.14
N SER A 108 -9.62 -3.36 7.14
CA SER A 108 -10.90 -2.69 6.90
C SER A 108 -11.99 -3.70 6.57
N VAL A 109 -13.25 -3.30 6.76
CA VAL A 109 -14.42 -4.10 6.41
C VAL A 109 -15.15 -3.36 5.29
N ALA A 110 -15.61 -4.10 4.27
CA ALA A 110 -16.41 -3.47 3.21
C ALA A 110 -17.84 -3.24 3.70
N ASN A 111 -18.35 -2.01 3.53
CA ASN A 111 -19.73 -1.66 3.88
C ASN A 111 -20.76 -2.55 3.14
N SER A 112 -20.47 -2.88 1.86
CA SER A 112 -21.31 -3.75 1.04
C SER A 112 -21.25 -5.22 1.44
N LYS A 113 -20.22 -5.63 2.19
CA LYS A 113 -19.97 -7.02 2.60
C LYS A 113 -19.34 -7.07 4.00
N PRO A 114 -20.13 -6.83 5.06
CA PRO A 114 -19.61 -6.66 6.43
C PRO A 114 -18.93 -7.91 7.01
N LYS A 115 -19.08 -9.08 6.37
CA LYS A 115 -18.41 -10.33 6.75
C LYS A 115 -16.98 -10.44 6.19
N GLU A 116 -16.65 -9.66 5.17
CA GLU A 116 -15.34 -9.69 4.52
C GLU A 116 -14.39 -8.67 5.16
N THR A 117 -13.26 -9.17 5.66
CA THR A 117 -12.16 -8.33 6.13
C THR A 117 -11.14 -8.19 5.02
N TYR A 118 -10.63 -6.98 4.83
CA TYR A 118 -9.59 -6.64 3.88
C TYR A 118 -8.34 -6.22 4.62
N LEU A 119 -7.19 -6.67 4.14
CA LEU A 119 -5.88 -6.17 4.53
C LEU A 119 -5.47 -5.08 3.53
N ASN A 120 -5.02 -3.95 4.03
CA ASN A 120 -4.55 -2.81 3.25
C ASN A 120 -3.07 -2.63 3.55
N LEU A 121 -2.22 -2.79 2.54
CA LEU A 121 -0.78 -2.56 2.62
C LEU A 121 -0.48 -1.17 2.04
N VAL A 122 0.00 -0.25 2.87
CA VAL A 122 0.40 1.10 2.47
C VAL A 122 1.90 1.09 2.15
N GLN A 123 2.22 1.27 0.89
CA GLN A 123 3.56 1.16 0.34
C GLN A 123 4.02 2.49 -0.26
N GLU A 124 5.33 2.68 -0.40
CA GLU A 124 5.84 3.79 -1.21
C GLU A 124 5.31 3.68 -2.66
N TYR A 125 4.97 4.83 -3.24
CA TYR A 125 4.53 4.88 -4.64
C TYR A 125 5.72 5.03 -5.58
N ILE A 126 5.69 4.28 -6.68
CA ILE A 126 6.65 4.37 -7.78
C ILE A 126 5.85 4.47 -9.09
N PRO A 127 6.11 5.47 -9.95
CA PRO A 127 5.14 5.94 -10.92
C PRO A 127 4.87 4.99 -12.10
N GLN A 128 5.81 4.11 -12.42
CA GLN A 128 5.69 3.22 -13.57
C GLN A 128 6.08 1.78 -13.25
N THR A 129 5.66 0.87 -14.12
CA THR A 129 6.18 -0.51 -14.16
C THR A 129 7.16 -0.63 -15.31
N LEU A 130 8.16 -1.51 -15.19
CA LEU A 130 9.09 -1.82 -16.28
C LEU A 130 8.33 -2.34 -17.50
N SER A 131 7.20 -3.04 -17.31
CA SER A 131 6.31 -3.46 -18.40
C SER A 131 5.82 -2.28 -19.26
N ARG A 132 5.45 -1.15 -18.64
CA ARG A 132 5.04 0.07 -19.37
C ARG A 132 6.20 0.69 -20.13
N VAL A 133 7.38 0.75 -19.50
CA VAL A 133 8.61 1.25 -20.13
C VAL A 133 8.99 0.42 -21.34
N ILE A 134 9.00 -0.92 -21.22
CA ILE A 134 9.30 -1.83 -22.33
C ILE A 134 8.34 -1.61 -23.50
N LYS A 135 7.03 -1.48 -23.24
CA LYS A 135 6.03 -1.22 -24.29
C LYS A 135 6.27 0.11 -25.00
N HIS A 136 6.57 1.17 -24.25
CA HIS A 136 6.82 2.50 -24.79
C HIS A 136 8.02 2.51 -25.74
N TYR A 137 9.18 2.01 -25.29
CA TYR A 137 10.39 1.98 -26.12
C TYR A 137 10.29 0.97 -27.27
N GLY A 138 9.55 -0.13 -27.09
CA GLY A 138 9.23 -1.06 -28.17
C GLY A 138 8.44 -0.39 -29.31
N TYR A 139 7.45 0.46 -28.97
CA TYR A 139 6.70 1.25 -29.96
C TYR A 139 7.61 2.25 -30.69
N LEU A 140 8.50 2.92 -29.96
CA LEU A 140 9.47 3.87 -30.54
C LEU A 140 10.59 3.18 -31.35
N ARG A 141 10.70 1.85 -31.29
CA ARG A 141 11.83 1.08 -31.84
C ARG A 141 13.18 1.56 -31.33
N GLN A 142 13.22 1.93 -30.05
CA GLN A 142 14.41 2.44 -29.38
C GLN A 142 14.84 1.52 -28.24
N LEU A 143 16.11 1.60 -27.87
CA LEU A 143 16.62 0.94 -26.68
C LEU A 143 16.15 1.69 -25.42
N ILE A 144 15.94 0.96 -24.34
CA ILE A 144 15.63 1.56 -23.03
C ILE A 144 16.91 2.20 -22.47
N PRO A 145 16.97 3.53 -22.26
CA PRO A 145 18.19 4.23 -21.89
C PRO A 145 18.84 3.73 -20.58
N LEU A 146 18.01 3.31 -19.62
CA LEU A 146 18.44 2.88 -18.28
C LEU A 146 18.52 1.36 -18.11
N PHE A 147 18.57 0.60 -19.20
CA PHE A 147 18.55 -0.87 -19.18
C PHE A 147 19.57 -1.47 -18.20
N TYR A 148 20.85 -1.12 -18.33
CA TYR A 148 21.91 -1.66 -17.48
C TYR A 148 21.74 -1.28 -16.01
N LEU A 149 21.31 -0.05 -15.74
CA LEU A 149 21.06 0.45 -14.38
C LEU A 149 19.90 -0.31 -13.72
N TYR A 150 18.81 -0.55 -14.45
CA TYR A 150 17.69 -1.35 -13.97
C TYR A 150 18.08 -2.81 -13.73
N SER A 151 18.84 -3.42 -14.65
CA SER A 151 19.32 -4.80 -14.46
C SER A 151 20.21 -4.93 -13.22
N PHE A 152 21.12 -3.99 -12.99
CA PHE A 152 21.95 -3.96 -11.78
C PHE A 152 21.10 -3.88 -10.51
N GLN A 153 20.15 -2.94 -10.47
CA GLN A 153 19.26 -2.74 -9.31
C GLN A 153 18.37 -3.95 -9.03
N LEU A 154 17.86 -4.60 -10.08
CA LEU A 154 17.10 -5.84 -9.97
C LEU A 154 17.94 -6.94 -9.31
N ILE A 155 19.15 -7.19 -9.83
CA ILE A 155 20.05 -8.22 -9.29
C ILE A 155 20.45 -7.89 -7.85
N ARG A 156 20.72 -6.62 -7.54
CA ARG A 156 21.02 -6.15 -6.17
C ARG A 156 19.86 -6.40 -5.21
N GLY A 157 18.63 -6.10 -5.63
CA GLY A 157 17.41 -6.39 -4.85
C GLY A 157 17.21 -7.89 -4.64
N LEU A 158 17.44 -8.71 -5.67
CA LEU A 158 17.34 -10.17 -5.58
C LEU A 158 18.39 -10.76 -4.63
N ALA A 159 19.64 -10.32 -4.72
CA ALA A 159 20.69 -10.74 -3.80
C ALA A 159 20.32 -10.45 -2.34
N TYR A 160 19.74 -9.27 -2.06
CA TYR A 160 19.28 -8.89 -0.72
C TYR A 160 18.21 -9.84 -0.16
N VAL A 161 17.20 -10.21 -0.96
CA VAL A 161 16.12 -11.10 -0.51
C VAL A 161 16.56 -12.57 -0.45
N HIS A 162 17.43 -13.00 -1.37
CA HIS A 162 18.01 -14.35 -1.35
C HIS A 162 18.88 -14.57 -0.10
N ASN A 163 19.65 -13.58 0.34
CA ASN A 163 20.40 -13.64 1.60
C ASN A 163 19.51 -13.75 2.86
N ARG A 164 18.19 -13.57 2.72
CA ARG A 164 17.18 -13.77 3.77
C ARG A 164 16.34 -15.03 3.55
N ASN A 165 16.77 -15.93 2.66
CA ASN A 165 16.03 -17.14 2.29
C ASN A 165 14.64 -16.87 1.69
N ILE A 166 14.45 -15.69 1.09
CA ILE A 166 13.18 -15.31 0.45
C ILE A 166 13.34 -15.42 -1.07
N CYS A 167 12.59 -16.33 -1.67
CA CYS A 167 12.45 -16.42 -3.12
C CYS A 167 11.18 -15.67 -3.55
N HIS A 168 11.31 -14.69 -4.45
CA HIS A 168 10.18 -13.89 -4.94
C HIS A 168 9.18 -14.71 -5.77
N ARG A 169 9.67 -15.69 -6.56
CA ARG A 169 8.89 -16.62 -7.42
C ARG A 169 8.04 -16.00 -8.55
N ASP A 170 7.81 -14.69 -8.56
CA ASP A 170 7.02 -14.01 -9.61
C ASP A 170 7.76 -12.80 -10.22
N ILE A 171 9.04 -12.97 -10.54
CA ILE A 171 9.82 -11.90 -11.20
C ILE A 171 9.38 -11.79 -12.65
N LYS A 172 8.77 -10.65 -12.97
CA LYS A 172 8.28 -10.28 -14.30
C LYS A 172 8.20 -8.75 -14.41
N PRO A 173 8.21 -8.15 -15.61
CA PRO A 173 8.24 -6.69 -15.76
C PRO A 173 7.08 -5.92 -15.09
N GLN A 174 5.94 -6.56 -14.84
CA GLN A 174 4.81 -5.97 -14.14
C GLN A 174 5.07 -5.76 -12.63
N ASN A 175 5.94 -6.59 -12.04
CA ASN A 175 6.29 -6.57 -10.61
C ASN A 175 7.62 -5.83 -10.36
N LEU A 176 8.11 -5.12 -11.36
CA LEU A 176 9.28 -4.25 -11.29
C LEU A 176 8.80 -2.82 -11.48
N LEU A 177 8.81 -2.04 -10.40
CA LEU A 177 8.44 -0.64 -10.43
C LEU A 177 9.67 0.21 -10.76
N VAL A 178 9.48 1.25 -11.57
CA VAL A 178 10.55 2.15 -12.00
C VAL A 178 10.11 3.61 -11.95
N ASN A 179 11.07 4.47 -11.60
CA ASN A 179 10.94 5.91 -11.77
C ASN A 179 11.94 6.34 -12.87
N PRO A 180 11.46 6.67 -14.10
CA PRO A 180 12.34 7.06 -15.20
C PRO A 180 13.12 8.36 -14.96
N GLU A 181 12.63 9.26 -14.12
CA GLU A 181 13.29 10.54 -13.83
C GLU A 181 14.48 10.34 -12.89
N THR A 182 14.32 9.50 -11.86
CA THR A 182 15.38 9.22 -10.88
C THR A 182 16.22 7.98 -11.21
N GLY A 183 15.76 7.16 -12.14
CA GLY A 183 16.37 5.88 -12.52
C GLY A 183 16.24 4.76 -11.48
N VAL A 184 15.41 4.94 -10.44
CA VAL A 184 15.22 3.94 -9.38
C VAL A 184 14.38 2.76 -9.90
N LEU A 185 14.80 1.53 -9.57
CA LEU A 185 14.01 0.31 -9.72
C LEU A 185 13.73 -0.32 -8.36
N LYS A 186 12.49 -0.75 -8.13
CA LYS A 186 12.05 -1.48 -6.94
C LYS A 186 11.24 -2.73 -7.30
N ILE A 187 11.54 -3.84 -6.65
CA ILE A 187 10.78 -5.10 -6.74
C ILE A 187 9.56 -4.99 -5.82
N CYS A 188 8.38 -5.36 -6.32
CA CYS A 188 7.13 -5.40 -5.55
C CYS A 188 6.41 -6.74 -5.72
N ASP A 189 5.30 -6.95 -4.99
CA ASP A 189 4.41 -8.12 -5.07
C ASP A 189 5.02 -9.45 -4.53
N PHE A 190 5.27 -9.49 -3.22
CA PHE A 190 5.81 -10.65 -2.50
C PHE A 190 4.74 -11.68 -2.07
N GLY A 191 3.58 -11.69 -2.74
CA GLY A 191 2.44 -12.53 -2.37
C GLY A 191 2.51 -13.99 -2.78
N ARG A 192 3.48 -14.40 -3.62
CA ARG A 192 3.59 -15.75 -4.19
C ARG A 192 4.65 -16.66 -3.55
#